data_AF-Q2SQT9-F1
#
_entry.id   AF-Q2SQT9-F1
#
_cell.length_a   1.000
_cell.length_b   1.000
_cell.length_c   1.000
_cell.angle_alpha   90.00
_cell.angle_beta   90.00
_cell.angle_gamma   90.00
#
_symmetry.space_group_name_H-M   'P 1'
#
loop_
_entity.id
_entity.type
_entity.pdbx_description
1 polymer ?
#
loop_
_entity_poly.entity_id
_entity_poly.type
_entity_poly.pdbx_seq_one_letter_code
_entity_poly.pdbx_strand_id
1 'polypeptide(L)'
;MKKFAAFTLTCLIAASGFALAKGGPHQGPNIDRLAEKLSLTEEQKAQFQTIMEESREQRHSLKEQYKPQREEMHTAMENLRTQTDAKLATVLNAEQMEKLKEMHEARGQHKERRRHPENCDKEGDEEA
;
A
#
# COMPACT_ATOMS: atom_id res chain seq x y z
N MET A 1 4.14 -14.66 33.32
CA MET A 1 4.90 -13.56 33.98
C MET A 1 5.32 -12.56 32.92
N LYS A 2 4.72 -11.36 32.98
CA LYS A 2 5.22 -10.02 32.61
C LYS A 2 6.59 -10.00 31.92
N LYS A 3 6.70 -9.35 30.74
CA LYS A 3 7.40 -8.06 30.52
C LYS A 3 6.87 -7.36 29.27
N PHE A 4 6.03 -6.33 29.48
CA PHE A 4 5.92 -5.21 28.55
C PHE A 4 7.19 -4.37 28.70
N ALA A 5 7.95 -4.17 27.61
CA ALA A 5 9.12 -3.29 27.52
C ALA A 5 9.37 -3.05 26.02
N ALA A 6 9.61 -1.86 25.49
CA ALA A 6 9.83 -0.56 26.09
C ALA A 6 9.41 0.49 25.06
N PHE A 7 8.78 1.54 25.55
CA PHE A 7 8.44 2.76 24.83
C PHE A 7 9.69 3.64 24.81
N THR A 8 10.39 3.75 23.67
CA THR A 8 11.49 4.71 23.50
C THR A 8 11.17 5.69 22.39
N LEU A 9 10.58 6.80 22.85
CA LEU A 9 10.65 8.15 22.33
C LEU A 9 12.02 8.48 21.72
N THR A 10 12.09 8.80 20.43
CA THR A 10 12.98 9.85 19.91
C THR A 10 12.41 10.44 18.62
N CYS A 11 11.58 11.48 18.78
CA CYS A 11 11.22 12.41 17.70
C CYS A 11 12.32 13.46 17.57
N LEU A 12 12.98 13.52 16.42
CA LEU A 12 13.80 14.66 16.00
C LEU A 12 13.19 15.16 14.68
N ILE A 13 12.17 16.03 14.81
CA ILE A 13 11.51 16.69 13.69
C ILE A 13 12.33 17.93 13.35
N ALA A 14 13.17 17.82 12.32
CA ALA A 14 13.70 18.98 11.63
C ALA A 14 12.61 19.50 10.68
N ALA A 15 11.96 20.60 11.09
CA ALA A 15 11.00 21.32 10.26
C ALA A 15 11.73 21.96 9.07
N SER A 16 11.42 21.51 7.86
CA SER A 16 11.58 22.32 6.65
C SER A 16 10.26 22.31 5.91
N GLY A 17 9.66 23.51 5.84
CA GLY A 17 8.35 23.72 5.26
C GLY A 17 8.37 23.41 3.77
N PHE A 18 7.54 22.45 3.36
CA PHE A 18 7.11 22.33 1.98
C PHE A 18 5.61 22.61 1.90
N ALA A 19 5.29 23.63 1.11
CA ALA A 19 3.94 24.04 0.79
C ALA A 19 3.14 22.87 0.20
N LEU A 20 2.03 22.51 0.83
CA LEU A 20 1.09 21.53 0.29
C LEU A 20 0.32 22.15 -0.89
N ALA A 21 0.77 21.87 -2.10
CA ALA A 21 -0.10 21.90 -3.28
C ALA A 21 -1.13 20.76 -3.12
N LYS A 22 -2.36 21.13 -2.78
CA LYS A 22 -3.47 20.21 -2.51
C LYS A 22 -3.94 19.53 -3.82
N GLY A 23 -3.29 18.44 -4.19
CA GLY A 23 -3.90 17.43 -5.04
C GLY A 23 -5.14 16.86 -4.33
N GLY A 24 -6.28 16.74 -5.03
CA GLY A 24 -7.51 16.20 -4.47
C GLY A 24 -7.31 14.82 -3.83
N PRO A 25 -8.14 14.42 -2.85
CA PRO A 25 -7.95 13.17 -2.13
C PRO A 25 -8.10 11.99 -3.09
N HIS A 26 -6.98 11.48 -3.60
CA HIS A 26 -6.95 10.15 -4.17
C HIS A 26 -7.17 9.20 -2.99
N GLN A 27 -8.44 8.82 -2.76
CA GLN A 27 -8.79 7.84 -1.75
C GLN A 27 -8.06 6.56 -2.12
N GLY A 28 -7.04 6.22 -1.32
CA GLY A 28 -6.39 4.92 -1.39
C GLY A 28 -7.42 3.80 -1.15
N PRO A 29 -6.96 2.53 -1.14
CA PRO A 29 -7.83 1.41 -0.78
C PRO A 29 -8.57 1.74 0.52
N ASN A 30 -9.90 1.58 0.52
CA ASN A 30 -10.72 1.79 1.71
C ASN A 30 -10.27 0.79 2.79
N ILE A 31 -9.55 1.28 3.80
CA ILE A 31 -8.94 0.46 4.86
C ILE A 31 -10.02 -0.25 5.68
N ASP A 32 -11.18 0.38 5.89
CA ASP A 32 -12.31 -0.25 6.58
C ASP A 32 -12.81 -1.48 5.83
N ARG A 33 -12.98 -1.38 4.50
CA ARG A 33 -13.35 -2.54 3.68
C ARG A 33 -12.31 -3.66 3.70
N LEU A 34 -11.04 -3.32 3.89
CA LEU A 34 -9.97 -4.32 3.98
C LEU A 34 -10.02 -5.02 5.33
N ALA A 35 -10.19 -4.26 6.42
CA ALA A 35 -10.37 -4.79 7.76
C ALA A 35 -11.59 -5.72 7.87
N GLU A 36 -12.72 -5.34 7.26
CA GLU A 36 -13.92 -6.18 7.17
C GLU A 36 -13.64 -7.49 6.43
N LYS A 37 -12.95 -7.42 5.28
CA LYS A 37 -12.62 -8.62 4.49
C LYS A 37 -11.68 -9.57 5.23
N LEU A 38 -10.81 -9.05 6.07
CA LEU A 38 -9.90 -9.84 6.91
C LEU A 38 -10.55 -10.26 8.24
N SER A 39 -11.79 -9.86 8.50
CA SER A 39 -12.51 -10.12 9.75
C SER A 39 -11.68 -9.71 10.97
N LEU A 40 -11.05 -8.53 10.92
CA LEU A 40 -10.20 -8.04 12.01
C LEU A 40 -11.03 -7.73 13.26
N THR A 41 -10.50 -8.06 14.43
CA THR A 41 -11.05 -7.54 15.69
C THR A 41 -10.88 -6.01 15.77
N GLU A 42 -11.59 -5.34 16.66
CA GLU A 42 -11.46 -3.88 16.83
C GLU A 42 -10.02 -3.47 17.19
N GLU A 43 -9.37 -4.24 18.05
CA GLU A 43 -7.97 -4.01 18.45
C GLU A 43 -7.00 -4.23 17.28
N GLN A 44 -7.16 -5.32 16.52
CA GLN A 44 -6.36 -5.58 15.32
C GLN A 44 -6.59 -4.51 14.25
N LYS A 45 -7.84 -4.05 14.09
CA LYS A 45 -8.21 -3.01 13.12
C LYS A 45 -7.51 -1.69 13.43
N ALA A 46 -7.46 -1.28 14.70
CA ALA A 46 -6.76 -0.06 15.09
C ALA A 46 -5.25 -0.13 14.76
N GLN A 47 -4.59 -1.24 15.11
CA GLN A 47 -3.17 -1.44 14.80
C GLN A 47 -2.93 -1.54 13.29
N PHE A 48 -3.81 -2.23 12.56
CA PHE A 48 -3.77 -2.35 11.11
C PHE A 48 -3.90 -0.99 10.42
N GLN A 49 -4.83 -0.14 10.86
CA GLN A 49 -5.02 1.22 10.35
C GLN A 49 -3.74 2.04 10.53
N THR A 50 -3.17 2.06 11.73
CA THR A 50 -1.91 2.79 12.00
C THR A 50 -0.78 2.34 11.07
N ILE A 51 -0.56 1.02 10.92
CA ILE A 51 0.51 0.48 10.06
C ILE A 51 0.27 0.89 8.58
N MET A 52 -0.97 0.84 8.12
CA MET A 52 -1.32 1.20 6.74
C MET A 52 -1.19 2.71 6.46
N GLU A 53 -1.51 3.55 7.44
CA GLU A 53 -1.33 5.01 7.37
C GLU A 53 0.15 5.38 7.32
N GLU A 54 0.98 4.82 8.22
CA GLU A 54 2.44 4.99 8.20
C GLU A 54 3.02 4.58 6.84
N SER A 55 2.63 3.40 6.34
CA SER A 55 3.10 2.90 5.04
C SER A 55 2.68 3.81 3.88
N ARG A 56 1.49 4.42 3.96
CA ARG A 56 1.02 5.37 2.95
C ARG A 56 1.84 6.67 2.96
N GLU A 57 2.15 7.21 4.13
CA GLU A 57 2.98 8.41 4.26
C GLU A 57 4.41 8.16 3.76
N GLN A 58 5.02 7.04 4.18
CA GLN A 58 6.35 6.63 3.70
C GLN A 58 6.36 6.45 2.19
N ARG A 59 5.32 5.83 1.63
CA ARG A 59 5.16 5.69 0.18
C ARG A 59 5.07 7.03 -0.53
N HIS A 60 4.35 8.00 0.05
CA HIS A 60 4.28 9.34 -0.53
C HIS A 60 5.66 10.00 -0.53
N SER A 61 6.38 9.93 0.60
CA SER A 61 7.74 10.46 0.73
C SER A 61 8.69 9.83 -0.29
N LEU A 62 8.74 8.50 -0.37
CA LEU A 62 9.60 7.77 -1.33
C LEU A 62 9.25 8.09 -2.79
N LYS A 63 7.97 8.29 -3.12
CA LYS A 63 7.56 8.69 -4.48
C LYS A 63 8.07 10.07 -4.85
N GLU A 64 7.99 11.03 -3.93
CA GLU A 64 8.50 12.37 -4.19
C GLU A 64 10.04 12.37 -4.25
N GLN A 65 10.69 11.64 -3.35
CA GLN A 65 12.15 11.53 -3.30
C GLN A 65 12.74 10.91 -4.57
N TYR A 66 12.19 9.77 -5.03
CA TYR A 66 12.74 8.99 -6.15
C TYR A 66 11.95 9.17 -7.45
N LYS A 67 11.16 10.25 -7.58
CA LYS A 67 10.35 10.55 -8.77
C LYS A 67 11.12 10.41 -10.10
N PRO A 68 12.38 10.88 -10.22
CA PRO A 68 13.15 10.71 -11.46
C PRO A 68 13.84 9.35 -11.58
N GLN A 69 14.20 8.68 -10.47
CA GLN A 69 14.89 7.39 -10.48
C GLN A 69 13.89 6.23 -10.36
N ARG A 70 13.37 5.78 -11.50
CA ARG A 70 12.35 4.70 -11.53
C ARG A 70 12.78 3.41 -10.87
N GLU A 71 14.02 2.97 -11.09
CA GLU A 71 14.56 1.74 -10.52
C GLU A 71 14.76 1.86 -9.00
N GLU A 72 15.38 2.95 -8.54
CA GLU A 72 15.56 3.20 -7.10
C GLU A 72 14.22 3.33 -6.37
N MET A 73 13.25 4.01 -7.01
CA MET A 73 11.87 4.05 -6.52
C MET A 73 11.28 2.64 -6.42
N HIS A 74 11.50 1.77 -7.41
CA HIS A 74 10.99 0.39 -7.36
C HIS A 74 11.56 -0.37 -6.16
N THR A 75 12.87 -0.40 -6.01
CA THR A 75 13.56 -1.06 -4.88
C THR A 75 13.11 -0.49 -3.55
N ALA A 76 13.02 0.84 -3.41
CA ALA A 76 12.57 1.48 -2.18
C ALA A 76 11.11 1.11 -1.84
N MET A 77 10.24 1.02 -2.85
CA MET A 77 8.85 0.60 -2.67
C MET A 77 8.73 -0.87 -2.29
N GLU A 78 9.56 -1.74 -2.85
CA GLU A 78 9.61 -3.16 -2.49
C GLU A 78 10.07 -3.34 -1.04
N ASN A 79 11.15 -2.66 -0.64
CA ASN A 79 11.61 -2.66 0.75
C ASN A 79 10.54 -2.12 1.72
N LEU A 80 9.81 -1.07 1.34
CA LEU A 80 8.70 -0.57 2.14
C LEU A 80 7.58 -1.62 2.28
N ARG A 81 7.28 -2.36 1.22
CA ARG A 81 6.27 -3.44 1.27
C ARG A 81 6.70 -4.54 2.23
N THR A 82 7.93 -5.05 2.12
CA THR A 82 8.41 -6.13 3.00
C THR A 82 8.43 -5.71 4.47
N GLN A 83 8.82 -4.46 4.77
CA GLN A 83 8.75 -3.91 6.12
C GLN A 83 7.30 -3.79 6.62
N THR A 84 6.38 -3.35 5.75
CA THR A 84 4.95 -3.26 6.09
C THR A 84 4.38 -4.66 6.38
N ASP A 85 4.70 -5.66 5.55
CA ASP A 85 4.24 -7.03 5.73
C ASP A 85 4.77 -7.64 7.03
N ALA A 86 6.03 -7.36 7.39
CA ALA A 86 6.61 -7.80 8.65
C ALA A 86 5.88 -7.18 9.86
N LYS A 87 5.54 -5.88 9.80
CA LYS A 87 4.73 -5.23 10.85
C LYS A 87 3.32 -5.80 10.90
N LEU A 88 2.70 -6.10 9.75
CA LEU A 88 1.36 -6.67 9.71
C LEU A 88 1.33 -8.10 10.27
N ALA A 89 2.39 -8.89 10.06
CA ALA A 89 2.50 -10.24 10.61
C ALA A 89 2.56 -10.29 12.16
N THR A 90 2.80 -9.17 12.84
CA THR A 90 2.72 -9.12 14.32
C THR A 90 1.30 -8.88 14.83
N VAL A 91 0.38 -8.44 13.95
CA VAL A 91 -1.01 -8.08 14.28
C VAL A 91 -1.98 -9.10 13.70
N LEU A 92 -1.71 -9.59 12.50
CA LEU A 92 -2.53 -10.51 11.73
C LEU A 92 -2.06 -11.95 11.95
N ASN A 93 -3.01 -12.89 11.96
CA ASN A 93 -2.68 -14.32 11.95
C ASN A 93 -2.29 -14.79 10.54
N ALA A 94 -1.83 -16.05 10.43
CA ALA A 94 -1.35 -16.60 9.16
C ALA A 94 -2.43 -16.61 8.06
N GLU A 95 -3.67 -16.99 8.39
CA GLU A 95 -4.79 -17.02 7.44
C GLU A 95 -5.17 -15.62 6.94
N GLN A 96 -5.17 -14.63 7.84
CA GLN A 96 -5.43 -13.22 7.51
C GLN A 96 -4.32 -12.65 6.61
N MET A 97 -3.06 -13.01 6.88
CA MET A 97 -1.93 -12.60 6.03
C MET A 97 -1.99 -13.22 4.64
N GLU A 98 -2.38 -14.49 4.52
CA GLU A 98 -2.56 -15.15 3.23
C GLU A 98 -3.69 -14.49 2.43
N LYS A 99 -4.85 -14.27 3.04
CA LYS A 99 -5.97 -13.57 2.41
C LYS A 99 -5.61 -12.15 1.97
N LEU A 100 -4.80 -11.44 2.75
CA LEU A 100 -4.30 -10.13 2.38
C LEU A 100 -3.41 -10.22 1.12
N LYS A 101 -2.49 -11.19 1.04
CA LYS A 101 -1.63 -11.41 -0.12
C LYS A 101 -2.41 -11.76 -1.38
N GLU A 102 -3.37 -12.68 -1.29
CA GLU A 102 -4.25 -13.02 -2.42
C GLU A 102 -5.00 -11.79 -2.95
N MET A 103 -5.52 -10.95 -2.06
CA MET A 103 -6.19 -9.70 -2.44
C MET A 103 -5.24 -8.71 -3.14
N HIS A 104 -3.95 -8.70 -2.78
CA HIS A 104 -2.93 -7.89 -3.44
C HIS A 104 -2.58 -8.43 -4.83
N GLU A 105 -2.42 -9.74 -4.97
CA GLU A 105 -2.11 -10.40 -6.25
C GLU A 105 -3.24 -10.27 -7.26
N ALA A 106 -4.49 -10.48 -6.83
CA ALA A 106 -5.67 -10.33 -7.69
C ALA A 106 -5.78 -8.92 -8.28
N ARG A 107 -5.36 -7.88 -7.52
CA ARG A 107 -5.28 -6.50 -8.02
C ARG A 107 -4.15 -6.30 -9.02
N GLY A 108 -3.04 -7.02 -8.88
CA GLY A 108 -1.93 -7.02 -9.84
C GLY A 108 -2.34 -7.58 -11.19
N GLN A 109 -3.00 -8.75 -11.18
CA GLN A 109 -3.46 -9.43 -12.40
C GLN A 109 -4.48 -8.59 -13.19
N HIS A 110 -5.40 -7.88 -12.52
CA HIS A 110 -6.35 -7.00 -13.21
C HIS A 110 -5.65 -5.82 -13.92
N LYS A 111 -4.53 -5.35 -13.38
CA LYS A 111 -3.75 -4.26 -14.00
C LYS A 111 -3.03 -4.73 -15.26
N GLU A 112 -2.57 -5.98 -15.28
CA GLU A 112 -1.93 -6.60 -16.45
C GLU A 112 -2.93 -6.77 -17.60
N ARG A 113 -4.14 -7.27 -17.31
CA ARG A 113 -5.23 -7.37 -18.30
C ARG A 113 -5.62 -6.04 -18.92
N ARG A 114 -5.56 -4.92 -18.16
CA ARG A 114 -5.83 -3.58 -18.71
C ARG A 114 -4.67 -2.99 -19.52
N ARG A 115 -3.46 -3.54 -19.42
CA ARG A 115 -2.29 -3.07 -20.17
C ARG A 115 -2.15 -3.77 -21.53
N HIS A 116 -2.82 -4.89 -21.73
CA HIS A 116 -3.04 -5.52 -23.01
C HIS A 116 -4.46 -5.16 -23.48
N PRO A 117 -4.67 -4.08 -24.25
CA PRO A 117 -5.85 -4.03 -25.09
C PRO A 117 -5.67 -5.16 -26.09
N GLU A 118 -6.38 -6.25 -25.87
CA GLU A 118 -6.67 -7.23 -26.90
C GLU A 118 -7.17 -6.44 -28.11
N ASN A 119 -6.52 -6.61 -29.25
CA ASN A 119 -6.91 -6.01 -30.52
C ASN A 119 -8.41 -6.28 -30.71
N CYS A 120 -9.25 -5.25 -30.56
CA CYS A 120 -10.56 -5.28 -31.19
C CYS A 120 -10.31 -5.09 -32.68
N ASP A 121 -10.31 -6.23 -33.37
CA ASP A 121 -10.43 -6.33 -34.81
C ASP A 121 -11.49 -5.34 -35.32
N LYS A 122 -11.06 -4.41 -36.16
CA LYS A 122 -11.89 -3.82 -37.21
C LYS A 122 -11.27 -4.22 -38.54
N GLU A 123 -11.28 -5.52 -38.82
CA GLU A 123 -11.32 -6.01 -40.19
C GLU A 123 -12.78 -6.14 -40.60
N GLY A 124 -13.16 -5.47 -41.68
CA GLY A 124 -14.46 -5.63 -42.34
C GLY A 124 -15.38 -4.42 -42.19
N ASP A 125 -15.16 -3.41 -43.03
CA ASP A 125 -16.25 -2.74 -43.76
C ASP A 125 -15.70 -2.39 -45.16
N GLU A 126 -15.98 -3.33 -46.06
CA GLU A 126 -16.35 -3.16 -47.47
C GLU A 126 -16.74 -1.73 -47.88
N GLU A 127 -15.95 -1.07 -48.74
CA GLU A 127 -16.44 -0.14 -49.79
C GLU A 127 -15.28 0.40 -50.66
N ALA A 128 -15.17 -0.09 -51.90
CA ALA A 128 -14.92 0.64 -53.15
C ALA A 128 -14.75 -0.34 -54.33
#